data_AF-A0A1C5U7I1-F1
#
_entry.id   AF-A0A1C5U7I1-F1
#
_cell.length_a   1.000
_cell.length_b   1.000
_cell.length_c   1.000
_cell.angle_alpha   90.00
_cell.angle_beta   90.00
_cell.angle_gamma   90.00
#
_symmetry.space_group_name_H-M   'P 1'
#
loop_
_entity.id
_entity.type
_entity.pdbx_description
1 polymer ?
#
loop_
_entity_poly.entity_id
_entity_poly.type
_entity_poly.pdbx_seq_one_letter_code
_entity_poly.pdbx_strand_id
1 'polypeptide(L)' 'MKYDVTFTEQAENYLRGIFEYIAFDLLSPENAAGQFDRIEEKILS' A
#
# COMPACT_ATOMS: atom_id res chain seq x y z
N MET A 1 24.43 4.06 -2.27
CA MET A 1 24.28 3.30 -1.01
C MET A 1 22.97 2.54 -1.11
N LYS A 2 22.92 1.26 -0.73
CA LYS A 2 21.69 0.45 -0.80
C LYS A 2 21.26 0.13 0.63
N TYR A 3 20.01 0.41 0.96
CA TYR A 3 19.42 0.12 2.25
C TYR A 3 18.37 -0.98 2.09
N ASP A 4 18.27 -1.84 3.10
CA ASP A 4 17.14 -2.77 3.19
C ASP A 4 15.95 -2.03 3.81
N VAL A 5 14.84 -2.00 3.08
CA VAL A 5 13.59 -1.42 3.54
C VAL A 5 12.71 -2.54 4.08
N THR A 6 12.23 -2.37 5.31
CA THR A 6 11.35 -3.33 5.98
C THR A 6 10.12 -2.59 6.52
N PHE A 7 8.96 -3.21 6.46
CA PHE A 7 7.75 -2.64 7.04
C PHE A 7 7.65 -2.99 8.53
N THR A 8 7.13 -2.05 9.32
CA THR A 8 6.63 -2.36 10.66
C THR A 8 5.25 -3.01 10.54
N GLU A 9 4.86 -3.81 11.53
CA GLU A 9 3.50 -4.37 11.60
C GLU A 9 2.42 -3.28 11.50
N GLN A 10 2.67 -2.12 12.10
CA GLN A 10 1.76 -0.98 12.02
C GLN A 10 1.63 -0.44 10.58
N ALA A 11 2.74 -0.34 9.84
CA ALA A 11 2.71 0.08 8.45
C ALA A 11 1.96 -0.92 7.55
N GLU A 12 2.15 -2.22 7.77
CA GLU A 12 1.40 -3.26 7.06
C GLU A 12 -0.11 -3.16 7.32
N ASN A 13 -0.51 -2.91 8.57
CA ASN A 13 -1.91 -2.72 8.93
C ASN A 13 -2.51 -1.46 8.29
N TYR A 14 -1.76 -0.36 8.21
CA TYR A 14 -2.21 0.84 7.50
C TYR A 14 -2.38 0.61 6.00
N LEU A 15 -1.42 -0.08 5.37
CA LEU A 15 -1.51 -0.44 3.95
C LEU A 15 -2.73 -1.34 3.68
N ARG A 16 -2.96 -2.34 4.53
CA ARG A 16 -4.15 -3.20 4.46
C ARG A 16 -5.44 -2.37 4.60
N GLY A 17 -5.51 -1.48 5.58
CA GLY A 17 -6.69 -0.64 5.78
C GLY A 17 -7.00 0.26 4.58
N ILE A 18 -5.97 0.83 3.94
CA ILE A 18 -6.14 1.61 2.69
C ILE A 18 -6.69 0.72 1.57
N PHE A 19 -6.12 -0.48 1.39
CA PHE A 19 -6.58 -1.41 0.37
C PHE A 19 -8.04 -1.81 0.59
N GLU A 20 -8.38 -2.23 1.82
CA GLU A 20 -9.72 -2.68 2.17
C GLU A 20 -10.77 -1.59 1.98
N TYR A 21 -10.47 -0.37 2.42
CA TYR A 21 -11.35 0.78 2.21
C TYR A 21 -11.63 1.03 0.72
N ILE A 22 -10.59 1.03 -0.12
CA ILE A 22 -10.78 1.30 -1.55
C ILE A 22 -11.46 0.12 -2.27
N ALA A 23 -11.06 -1.11 -1.97
CA ALA A 23 -11.55 -2.30 -2.64
C ALA A 23 -12.97 -2.70 -2.21
N PHE A 24 -13.27 -2.61 -0.91
CA PHE A 24 -14.52 -3.12 -0.34
C PHE A 24 -15.53 -2.01 -0.01
N ASP A 25 -15.09 -0.90 0.61
CA ASP A 25 -16.03 0.17 0.99
C ASP A 25 -16.37 1.05 -0.22
N LEU A 26 -15.39 1.33 -1.08
CA LEU A 26 -15.58 2.10 -2.31
C LEU A 26 -15.83 1.23 -3.56
N LEU A 27 -15.78 -0.10 -3.42
CA LEU A 27 -15.98 -1.07 -4.50
C LEU A 27 -15.09 -0.81 -5.73
N SER A 28 -13.83 -0.45 -5.49
CA SER A 28 -12.90 -0.02 -6.55
C SER A 28 -11.58 -0.80 -6.50
N PRO A 29 -11.60 -2.13 -6.72
CA PRO A 29 -10.42 -2.98 -6.55
C PRO A 29 -9.27 -2.63 -7.50
N GLU A 30 -9.55 -2.19 -8.74
CA GLU A 30 -8.51 -1.76 -9.68
C GLU A 30 -7.81 -0.49 -9.21
N ASN A 31 -8.56 0.43 -8.58
CA ASN A 31 -7.98 1.62 -7.97
C ASN A 31 -7.17 1.26 -6.72
N ALA A 32 -7.60 0.29 -5.93
CA ALA A 32 -6.84 -0.18 -4.77
C ALA A 32 -5.48 -0.75 -5.19
N ALA A 33 -5.45 -1.59 -6.23
CA ALA A 33 -4.22 -2.12 -6.82
C ALA A 33 -3.30 -0.99 -7.31
N GLY A 34 -3.82 -0.06 -8.12
CA GLY A 34 -3.03 1.05 -8.64
C GLY A 34 -2.51 2.02 -7.57
N GLN A 35 -3.19 2.15 -6.42
CA GLN A 35 -2.67 2.91 -5.29
C GLN A 35 -1.54 2.18 -4.56
N PHE A 36 -1.61 0.84 -4.46
CA PHE A 36 -0.55 0.03 -3.89
C PHE A 36 0.76 0.16 -4.68
N ASP A 37 0.69 0.03 -6.00
CA ASP A 37 1.85 0.17 -6.90
C ASP A 37 2.55 1.53 -6.70
N ARG A 38 1.77 2.61 -6.60
CA ARG A 38 2.30 3.97 -6.39
C ARG A 38 2.97 4.14 -5.03
N ILE A 39 2.42 3.53 -3.98
CA ILE A 39 3.00 3.61 -2.64
C ILE A 39 4.31 2.83 -2.61
N GLU A 40 4.36 1.63 -3.20
CA GLU A 40 5.59 0.84 -3.30
C GLU A 40 6.68 1.60 -4.07
N GLU A 41 6.35 2.20 -5.22
CA GLU A 41 7.28 3.02 -6.00
C GLU A 41 7.85 4.18 -5.16
N LYS A 42 7.02 4.85 -4.36
CA LYS A 42 7.45 5.99 -3.51
C LYS A 42 8.31 5.58 -2.33
N ILE A 43 8.18 4.35 -1.85
CA ILE A 43 8.99 3.81 -0.76
C ILE A 43 10.37 3.36 -1.26
N LEU A 44 10.41 2.86 -2.50
CA LEU A 44 11.62 2.32 -3.12
C LEU A 44 12.45 3.36 -3.92
N SER A 45 11.89 4.55 -4.22
CA SER A 45 12.58 5.65 -4.92
C SER A 45 13.53 6.43 -4.03
#